data_AF-A7S7J6-F1
#
_entry.id   AF-A7S7J6-F1
#
_cell.length_a   1.000
_cell.length_b   1.000
_cell.length_c   1.000
_cell.angle_alpha   90.00
_cell.angle_beta   90.00
_cell.angle_gamma   90.00
#
_symmetry.space_group_name_H-M   'P 1'
#
loop_
_entity.id
_entity.type
_entity.pdbx_description
1 polymer ?
#
loop_
_entity_poly.entity_id
_entity_poly.type
_entity_poly.pdbx_seq_one_letter_code
_entity_poly.pdbx_strand_id
1 'polypeptide(L)' 'LAKSGININKYSAHSTRSASMSAGKTANISINTIVDAAGWSNVVTFRTYYDKPITQE' A
#
# COMPACT_ATOMS: atom_id res chain seq x y z
N LEU A 1 15.30 -3.83 4.90
CA LEU A 1 14.26 -4.87 5.12
C LEU A 1 14.75 -6.02 6.00
N ALA A 2 15.85 -6.71 5.67
CA ALA A 2 16.28 -7.89 6.44
C ALA A 2 16.52 -7.63 7.94
N LYS A 3 17.03 -6.44 8.29
CA LYS A 3 17.25 -6.01 9.68
C LYS A 3 15.97 -5.56 10.41
N SER A 4 14.84 -5.46 9.69
CA SER A 4 13.57 -4.90 10.17
C SER A 4 12.55 -6.00 10.48
N GLY A 5 12.96 -7.27 10.50
CA GLY A 5 12.05 -8.42 10.67
C GLY A 5 11.15 -8.71 9.47
N ILE A 6 11.35 -8.05 8.33
CA ILE A 6 10.55 -8.25 7.11
C ILE A 6 11.11 -9.44 6.33
N ASN A 7 10.28 -10.44 6.08
CA ASN A 7 10.63 -11.58 5.22
C ASN A 7 10.76 -11.12 3.76
N ILE A 8 11.99 -10.85 3.34
CA ILE A 8 12.32 -10.38 1.98
C ILE A 8 12.09 -11.42 0.88
N ASN A 9 11.94 -12.69 1.23
CA ASN A 9 11.57 -13.73 0.26
C ASN A 9 10.07 -13.70 -0.06
N LYS A 10 9.26 -13.15 0.85
CA LYS A 10 7.81 -13.00 0.70
C LYS A 10 7.42 -11.59 0.23
N TYR A 11 8.12 -10.57 0.72
CA TYR A 11 7.76 -9.17 0.50
C TYR A 11 8.82 -8.42 -0.31
N SER A 12 8.37 -7.76 -1.38
CA SER A 12 9.21 -6.93 -2.26
C SER A 12 8.97 -5.45 -2.01
N ALA A 13 9.71 -4.58 -2.71
CA ALA A 13 9.52 -3.13 -2.62
C ALA A 13 8.06 -2.69 -2.94
N HIS A 14 7.38 -3.38 -3.87
CA HIS A 14 5.99 -3.09 -4.19
C HIS A 14 5.02 -3.46 -3.06
N SER A 15 5.36 -4.46 -2.22
CA SER A 15 4.58 -4.82 -1.05
C SER A 15 4.49 -3.66 -0.05
N THR A 16 5.58 -2.93 0.17
CA THR A 16 5.61 -1.74 1.05
C THR A 16 4.66 -0.65 0.54
N ARG A 17 4.64 -0.40 -0.78
CA ARG A 17 3.74 0.59 -1.38
C ARG A 17 2.28 0.20 -1.19
N SER A 18 1.94 -1.07 -1.47
CA SER A 18 0.58 -1.59 -1.29
C SER A 18 0.13 -1.51 0.17
N ALA A 19 1.01 -1.86 1.11
CA ALA A 19 0.71 -1.77 2.54
C ALA A 19 0.48 -0.32 2.99
N SER A 20 1.33 0.63 2.56
CA SER A 20 1.19 2.05 2.91
C SER A 20 -0.11 2.67 2.40
N MET A 21 -0.47 2.40 1.14
CA MET A 21 -1.71 2.94 0.56
C MET A 21 -2.96 2.33 1.21
N SER A 22 -2.94 1.03 1.47
CA SER A 22 -4.02 0.34 2.19
C SER A 22 -4.16 0.88 3.61
N ALA A 23 -3.05 1.15 4.30
CA ALA A 23 -3.06 1.76 5.64
C ALA A 23 -3.67 3.17 5.62
N GLY A 24 -3.34 4.00 4.62
CA GLY A 24 -3.96 5.31 4.45
C GLY A 24 -5.48 5.22 4.26
N LYS A 25 -5.95 4.25 3.46
CA LYS A 25 -7.38 4.00 3.27
C LYS A 25 -8.05 3.56 4.59
N THR A 26 -7.44 2.64 5.33
CA THR A 26 -7.94 2.19 6.65
C THR A 26 -7.95 3.31 7.68
N ALA A 27 -7.01 4.26 7.59
CA ALA A 27 -7.00 5.49 8.37
C ALA A 27 -8.04 6.54 7.90
N ASN A 28 -8.95 6.16 7.00
CA ASN A 28 -10.02 7.00 6.47
C ASN A 28 -9.52 8.24 5.70
N ILE A 29 -8.31 8.19 5.15
CA ILE A 29 -7.78 9.21 4.24
C ILE A 29 -8.48 9.09 2.89
N SER A 30 -8.79 10.23 2.27
CA SER A 30 -9.44 10.24 0.96
C SER A 30 -8.58 9.52 -0.07
N ILE A 31 -9.21 8.72 -0.94
CA ILE A 31 -8.50 7.96 -1.96
C ILE A 31 -7.73 8.90 -2.91
N ASN A 32 -8.30 10.06 -3.24
CA ASN A 32 -7.65 11.07 -4.06
C ASN A 32 -6.34 11.56 -3.43
N THR A 33 -6.35 11.86 -2.12
CA THR A 33 -5.13 12.24 -1.39
C THR A 33 -4.08 11.13 -1.41
N ILE A 34 -4.49 9.86 -1.30
CA ILE A 34 -3.57 8.71 -1.33
C ILE A 34 -2.94 8.55 -2.70
N VAL A 35 -3.71 8.65 -3.78
CA VAL A 35 -3.16 8.53 -5.14
C VAL A 35 -2.31 9.74 -5.52
N ASP A 36 -2.69 10.94 -5.10
CA ASP A 36 -1.90 12.16 -5.31
C ASP A 36 -0.55 12.07 -4.59
N ALA A 37 -0.55 11.66 -3.32
CA ALA A 37 0.68 11.43 -2.55
C ALA A 37 1.56 10.32 -3.15
N ALA A 38 0.96 9.37 -3.85
CA ALA A 38 1.66 8.32 -4.56
C ALA A 38 2.17 8.72 -5.96
N GLY A 39 1.84 9.93 -6.42
CA GLY A 39 2.16 10.44 -7.75
C GLY A 39 1.32 9.82 -8.87
N TRP A 40 0.10 9.37 -8.59
CA TRP A 40 -0.79 8.72 -9.55
C TRP A 40 -2.05 9.54 -9.81
N SER A 41 -2.41 9.65 -11.08
CA SER A 41 -3.71 10.19 -11.51
C SER A 41 -4.79 9.11 -11.62
N ASN A 42 -4.41 7.83 -11.61
CA ASN A 42 -5.33 6.72 -11.86
C ASN A 42 -5.69 5.96 -10.58
N VAL A 43 -6.91 6.19 -10.10
CA VAL A 43 -7.47 5.50 -8.92
C VAL A 43 -7.80 4.04 -9.18
N VAL A 44 -8.08 3.66 -10.43
CA VAL A 44 -8.39 2.26 -10.80
C VAL A 44 -7.18 1.38 -10.50
N THR A 45 -5.97 1.82 -10.84
CA THR A 45 -4.73 1.11 -10.54
C THR A 45 -4.55 0.88 -9.04
N PHE A 46 -4.87 1.89 -8.21
CA PHE A 46 -4.86 1.75 -6.75
C PHE A 46 -5.85 0.66 -6.30
N ARG A 47 -7.11 0.74 -6.71
CA ARG A 47 -8.16 -0.21 -6.31
C ARG A 47 -7.89 -1.65 -6.74
N THR A 48 -7.33 -1.85 -7.93
CA THR A 48 -7.10 -3.20 -8.46
C THR A 48 -5.86 -3.87 -7.85
N TYR A 49 -4.77 -3.12 -7.68
CA TYR A 49 -3.47 -3.73 -7.38
C TYR A 49 -2.93 -3.41 -5.99
N TYR A 50 -3.32 -2.28 -5.39
CA TYR A 50 -2.67 -1.75 -4.19
C TYR A 50 -3.58 -1.70 -2.96
N ASP A 51 -4.90 -1.63 -3.15
CA ASP A 51 -5.94 -1.75 -2.12
C ASP A 51 -6.06 -3.22 -1.69
N LYS A 52 -5.24 -3.62 -0.72
CA LYS A 52 -5.22 -4.97 -0.17
C LYS A 52 -5.81 -4.95 1.23
N PRO A 53 -6.60 -5.98 1.62
CA PRO A 53 -7.06 -6.11 2.98
C PRO A 53 -5.85 -6.17 3.92
N ILE A 54 -5.87 -5.34 4.97
CA ILE A 54 -4.85 -5.40 6.01
C ILE A 54 -5.22 -6.54 6.94
N THR A 55 -4.57 -7.68 6.75
CA THR A 55 -4.66 -8.81 7.67
C THR A 55 -3.57 -8.69 8.73
N GLN A 56 -3.91 -8.97 9.99
CA GLN A 56 -2.91 -9.19 11.02
C GLN A 56 -2.27 -10.56 10.75
N GLU A 57 -0.94 -10.59 10.58
CA GLU A 57 -0.14 -11.82 10.56
C GLU A 57 0.24 -12.24 11.99
#